data_AF-A0A7J6V9D7-F1
#
_entry.id   AF-A0A7J6V9D7-F1
#
_cell.length_a   1.000
_cell.length_b   1.000
_cell.length_c   1.000
_cell.angle_alpha   90.00
_cell.angle_beta   90.00
_cell.angle_gamma   90.00
#
_symmetry.space_group_name_H-M   'P 1'
#
loop_
_entity.id
_entity.type
_entity.pdbx_description
1 polymer ?
#
loop_
_entity_poly.entity_id
_entity_poly.type
_entity_poly.pdbx_seq_one_letter_code
_entity_poly.pdbx_strand_id
1 'polypeptide(L)'
;MRHRIPVSMLQANGNMWNHSLIFTMMHGDHINPNHIMRTIKIKWKVVDACDIVRAGHNRFICRFSHDNDHERVEEQQPWVAMGCLVLMEPFTTGMIAANATFERLPLWMSFR
;
A
#
# COMPACT_ATOMS: atom_id res chain seq x y z
N MET A 1 -10.64 19.60 -4.10
CA MET A 1 -9.16 19.70 -4.11
C MET A 1 -8.57 18.34 -3.77
N ARG A 2 -7.70 17.77 -4.60
CA ARG A 2 -7.01 16.50 -4.30
C ARG A 2 -5.76 16.83 -3.50
N HIS A 3 -5.78 16.59 -2.19
CA HIS A 3 -4.64 16.83 -1.31
C HIS A 3 -3.57 15.76 -1.54
N ARG A 4 -2.56 16.06 -2.37
CA ARG A 4 -1.36 15.21 -2.45
C ARG A 4 -0.62 15.29 -1.11
N ILE A 5 -0.36 14.14 -0.49
CA ILE A 5 0.45 14.04 0.73
C ILE A 5 1.90 14.41 0.38
N PRO A 6 2.46 15.50 0.94
CA PRO A 6 3.86 15.83 0.75
C PRO A 6 4.74 14.76 1.40
N VAL A 7 5.84 14.35 0.73
CA VAL A 7 6.80 13.37 1.29
C VAL A 7 7.36 13.84 2.64
N SER A 8 7.46 15.15 2.86
CA SER A 8 7.85 15.75 4.14
C SER A 8 6.84 15.57 5.27
N MET A 9 5.57 15.28 4.97
CA MET A 9 4.57 14.97 5.98
C MET A 9 4.65 13.52 6.46
N LEU A 10 5.49 12.67 5.87
CA LEU A 10 5.65 11.27 6.28
C LEU A 10 6.21 11.07 7.70
N GLN A 11 6.34 12.14 8.50
CA GLN A 11 6.90 12.10 9.86
C GLN A 11 6.08 12.87 10.92
N ALA A 12 4.94 13.49 10.58
CA ALA A 12 4.22 14.34 11.51
C ALA A 12 2.72 13.97 11.62
N ASN A 13 2.27 13.75 12.85
CA ASN A 13 0.92 13.42 13.33
C ASN A 13 0.41 11.97 13.19
N GLY A 14 0.11 11.36 14.34
CA GLY A 14 -0.37 9.98 14.43
C GLY A 14 -1.75 9.72 13.78
N ASN A 15 -2.64 10.72 13.79
CA ASN A 15 -3.95 10.62 13.11
C ASN A 15 -3.84 10.68 11.57
N MET A 16 -2.68 11.09 11.02
CA MET A 16 -2.50 11.20 9.57
C MET A 16 -2.41 9.83 8.89
N TRP A 17 -2.07 8.80 9.67
CA TRP A 17 -1.84 7.42 9.22
C TRP A 17 -3.04 6.51 9.38
N ASN A 18 -4.15 7.01 9.92
CA ASN A 18 -5.38 6.24 9.97
C ASN A 18 -5.74 5.78 8.54
N HIS A 19 -6.16 4.52 8.42
CA HIS A 19 -6.49 3.89 7.15
C HIS A 19 -5.33 3.96 6.14
N SER A 20 -4.10 3.71 6.60
CA SER A 20 -2.91 3.65 5.74
C SER A 20 -2.29 2.26 5.76
N LEU A 21 -1.87 1.80 4.58
CA LEU A 21 -1.09 0.57 4.44
C LEU A 21 0.28 0.92 3.85
N ILE A 22 1.29 0.16 4.26
CA ILE A 22 2.57 0.10 3.57
C ILE A 22 2.58 -1.16 2.71
N PHE A 23 3.09 -1.05 1.48
CA PHE A 23 3.17 -2.19 0.58
C PHE A 23 4.46 -2.24 -0.24
N THR A 24 4.82 -3.45 -0.63
CA THR A 24 5.95 -3.78 -1.51
C THR A 24 5.54 -4.84 -2.54
N MET A 25 6.28 -4.90 -3.65
CA MET A 25 6.14 -5.96 -4.65
C MET A 25 7.25 -7.00 -4.44
N MET A 26 6.92 -8.27 -4.25
CA MET A 26 7.92 -9.29 -3.86
C MET A 26 9.11 -9.43 -4.84
N HIS A 27 8.93 -9.12 -6.13
CA HIS A 27 9.99 -9.17 -7.16
C HIS A 27 9.94 -7.96 -8.12
N GLY A 28 9.43 -6.81 -7.65
CA GLY A 28 9.09 -5.66 -8.51
C GLY A 28 10.18 -4.60 -8.70
N ASP A 29 11.45 -4.88 -8.38
CA ASP A 29 12.52 -3.87 -8.26
C ASP A 29 12.81 -3.09 -9.56
N HIS A 30 12.44 -3.64 -10.72
CA HIS A 30 12.61 -3.00 -12.02
C HIS A 30 11.33 -2.35 -12.59
N ILE A 31 10.22 -2.39 -11.85
CA ILE A 31 8.94 -1.86 -12.34
C ILE A 31 8.86 -0.36 -12.06
N ASN A 32 8.45 0.41 -13.07
CA ASN A 32 8.25 1.85 -12.92
C ASN A 32 7.26 2.15 -11.77
N PRO A 33 7.65 2.95 -10.75
CA PRO A 33 6.80 3.26 -9.61
C PRO A 33 5.43 3.84 -10.00
N ASN A 34 5.37 4.70 -11.02
CA ASN A 34 4.11 5.27 -11.47
C ASN A 34 3.17 4.22 -12.08
N HIS A 35 3.72 3.20 -12.75
CA HIS A 35 2.94 2.06 -13.23
C HIS A 35 2.42 1.20 -12.08
N ILE A 36 3.23 0.92 -11.05
CA ILE A 36 2.78 0.22 -9.84
C ILE A 36 1.59 0.95 -9.24
N MET A 37 1.74 2.24 -8.97
CA MET A 37 0.71 3.07 -8.34
C MET A 37 -0.59 3.09 -9.15
N ARG A 38 -0.51 3.19 -10.49
CA ARG A 38 -1.68 3.17 -11.36
C ARG A 38 -2.36 1.80 -11.36
N THR A 39 -1.59 0.72 -11.51
CA THR A 39 -2.13 -0.65 -11.56
C THR A 39 -2.81 -1.03 -10.25
N ILE A 40 -2.19 -0.69 -9.12
CA ILE A 40 -2.72 -0.96 -7.79
C ILE A 40 -4.07 -0.26 -7.57
N LYS A 41 -4.20 1.03 -7.92
CA LYS A 41 -5.47 1.75 -7.82
C LYS A 41 -6.60 1.10 -8.61
N ILE A 42 -6.28 0.61 -9.82
CA ILE A 42 -7.25 -0.10 -10.66
C ILE A 42 -7.63 -1.45 -10.05
N LYS A 43 -6.64 -2.21 -9.56
CA LYS A 43 -6.85 -3.54 -8.97
C LYS A 43 -7.72 -3.49 -7.72
N TRP A 44 -7.45 -2.54 -6.82
CA TRP A 44 -8.20 -2.38 -5.59
C TRP A 44 -9.59 -1.80 -5.79
N LYS A 45 -9.91 -1.23 -6.96
CA LYS A 45 -11.23 -0.63 -7.26
C LYS A 45 -11.70 0.31 -6.14
N VAL A 46 -10.79 1.15 -5.64
CA VAL A 46 -11.08 2.12 -4.59
C VAL A 46 -12.23 3.02 -5.06
N VAL A 47 -13.29 3.11 -4.25
CA VAL A 47 -14.49 3.89 -4.60
C VAL A 47 -14.19 5.38 -4.48
N ASP A 48 -13.46 5.74 -3.41
CA ASP A 48 -13.06 7.12 -3.12
C ASP A 48 -11.57 7.38 -3.43
N ALA A 49 -11.00 8.40 -2.78
CA ALA A 49 -9.61 8.79 -2.98
C ALA A 49 -8.66 7.84 -2.23
N CYS A 50 -7.76 7.21 -2.99
CA CYS A 50 -6.55 6.58 -2.44
C CYS A 50 -5.33 7.39 -2.90
N ASP A 51 -4.62 7.99 -1.96
CA ASP A 51 -3.34 8.63 -2.21
C ASP A 51 -2.24 7.60 -2.02
N ILE A 52 -1.33 7.50 -2.99
CA ILE A 52 -0.18 6.60 -2.92
C ILE A 52 1.06 7.45 -3.06
N VAL A 53 2.05 7.19 -2.23
CA VAL A 53 3.34 7.88 -2.23
C VAL A 53 4.46 6.84 -2.16
N ARG A 54 5.54 7.10 -2.89
CA ARG A 54 6.74 6.28 -2.82
C ARG A 54 7.51 6.62 -1.55
N ALA A 55 7.81 5.62 -0.74
CA ALA A 55 8.48 5.76 0.55
C ALA A 55 9.87 5.09 0.59
N GLY A 56 10.29 4.44 -0.51
CA GLY A 56 11.61 3.84 -0.64
C GLY A 56 11.82 3.11 -1.97
N HIS A 57 12.87 2.29 -2.03
CA HIS A 57 13.04 1.33 -3.13
C HIS A 57 11.96 0.25 -3.01
N ASN A 58 11.11 0.14 -4.05
CA ASN A 58 9.98 -0.79 -4.09
C ASN A 58 9.07 -0.74 -2.85
N ARG A 59 8.93 0.43 -2.22
CA ARG A 59 8.13 0.64 -1.01
C ARG A 59 7.21 1.83 -1.20
N PHE A 60 5.96 1.63 -0.84
CA PHE A 60 4.89 2.57 -1.07
C PHE A 60 4.00 2.64 0.16
N ILE A 61 3.53 3.84 0.49
CA ILE A 61 2.45 4.02 1.45
C ILE A 61 1.22 4.42 0.67
N CYS A 62 0.10 3.79 0.96
CA CYS A 62 -1.20 4.26 0.53
C CYS A 62 -2.01 4.74 1.74
N ARG A 63 -2.79 5.79 1.54
CA ARG A 63 -3.80 6.26 2.49
C ARG A 63 -5.15 6.27 1.80
N PHE A 64 -6.12 5.64 2.44
CA PHE A 64 -7.51 5.62 1.99
C PHE A 64 -8.26 6.77 2.65
N SER A 65 -9.16 7.41 1.89
CA SER A 65 -10.06 8.42 2.46
C SER A 65 -11.17 7.81 3.31
N HIS A 66 -11.48 6.52 3.12
CA HIS A 66 -12.58 5.82 3.78
C HIS A 66 -12.12 4.47 4.34
N ASP A 67 -12.60 4.13 5.53
CA ASP A 67 -12.20 2.92 6.25
C ASP A 67 -12.62 1.63 5.52
N ASN A 68 -13.84 1.59 4.97
CA ASN A 68 -14.33 0.46 4.17
C ASN A 68 -13.40 0.07 3.01
N ASP A 69 -12.75 1.04 2.35
CA ASP A 69 -11.79 0.74 1.27
C ASP A 69 -10.47 0.19 1.83
N HIS A 70 -10.05 0.68 3.00
CA HIS A 70 -8.88 0.18 3.72
C HIS A 70 -9.09 -1.28 4.17
N GLU A 71 -10.14 -1.54 4.95
CA GLU A 71 -10.47 -2.88 5.46
C GLU A 71 -10.60 -3.89 4.32
N ARG A 72 -11.38 -3.55 3.29
CA ARG A 72 -11.58 -4.42 2.14
C ARG A 72 -10.27 -4.75 1.40
N VAL A 73 -9.39 -3.77 1.22
CA VAL A 73 -8.09 -4.00 0.56
C VAL A 73 -7.18 -4.86 1.43
N GLU A 74 -7.19 -4.64 2.74
CA GLU A 74 -6.41 -5.43 3.70
C GLU A 74 -6.89 -6.89 3.77
N GLU A 75 -8.20 -7.12 3.86
CA GLU A 75 -8.82 -8.44 4.02
C GLU A 75 -8.76 -9.30 2.76
N GLN A 76 -8.82 -8.70 1.57
CA GLN A 76 -8.83 -9.42 0.29
C GLN A 76 -7.42 -9.85 -0.18
N GLN A 77 -6.44 -9.80 0.71
CA GLN A 77 -5.10 -10.31 0.42
C GLN A 77 -5.09 -11.82 0.08
N PRO A 78 -4.12 -12.28 -0.73
CA PRO A 78 -3.09 -11.49 -1.39
C PRO A 78 -3.57 -10.81 -2.66
N TRP A 79 -2.91 -9.71 -3.02
CA TRP A 79 -3.11 -9.06 -4.32
C TRP A 79 -1.99 -9.41 -5.28
N VAL A 80 -2.33 -9.47 -6.57
CA VAL A 80 -1.35 -9.60 -7.65
C VAL A 80 -1.47 -8.39 -8.58
N ALA A 81 -0.35 -7.68 -8.74
CA ALA A 81 -0.22 -6.56 -9.65
C ALA A 81 1.04 -6.74 -10.50
N MET A 82 0.94 -6.50 -11.81
CA MET A 82 2.08 -6.61 -12.74
C MET A 82 2.78 -7.99 -12.70
N GLY A 83 2.03 -9.07 -12.39
CA GLY A 83 2.60 -10.41 -12.25
C GLY A 83 3.39 -10.65 -10.95
N CYS A 84 3.43 -9.67 -10.04
CA CYS A 84 4.08 -9.81 -8.74
C CYS A 84 3.03 -9.82 -7.62
N LEU A 85 3.35 -10.57 -6.56
CA LEU A 85 2.61 -10.54 -5.30
C LEU A 85 2.83 -9.19 -4.60
N VAL A 86 1.74 -8.60 -4.12
CA VAL A 86 1.76 -7.40 -3.29
C VAL A 86 1.72 -7.84 -1.83
N LEU A 87 2.73 -7.45 -1.06
CA LEU A 87 2.76 -7.64 0.38
C LEU A 87 2.36 -6.34 1.05
N MET A 88 1.51 -6.41 2.07
CA MET A 88 0.95 -5.23 2.73
C MET A 88 0.82 -5.46 4.22
N GLU A 89 1.02 -4.38 4.98
CA GLU A 89 0.77 -4.34 6.42
C GLU A 89 0.18 -2.95 6.77
N PRO A 90 -0.58 -2.83 7.86
CA PRO A 90 -0.98 -1.54 8.41
C PRO A 90 0.22 -0.63 8.64
N PHE A 91 0.15 0.61 8.15
CA PHE A 91 1.17 1.61 8.40
C PHE A 91 0.79 2.45 9.63
N THR A 92 1.49 2.19 10.74
CA THR A 92 1.18 2.79 12.04
C THR A 92 2.20 3.86 12.43
N THR A 93 1.81 4.69 13.41
CA THR A 93 2.67 5.76 13.92
C THR A 93 3.98 5.19 14.49
N GLY A 94 5.10 5.76 14.07
CA GLY A 94 6.44 5.33 14.51
C GLY A 94 7.10 4.32 13.56
N MET A 95 6.38 3.78 12.57
CA MET A 95 6.99 2.98 11.53
C MET A 95 7.87 3.84 10.61
N ILE A 96 9.10 3.38 10.37
CA ILE A 96 9.98 3.96 9.36
C ILE A 96 9.77 3.20 8.06
N ALA A 97 9.14 3.84 7.08
CA ALA A 97 8.76 3.20 5.82
C ALA A 97 9.92 2.51 5.09
N ALA A 98 11.12 3.09 5.14
CA ALA A 98 12.33 2.52 4.56
C ALA A 98 12.75 1.18 5.20
N ASN A 99 12.40 0.96 6.47
CA ASN A 99 12.80 -0.20 7.28
C ASN A 99 11.64 -1.15 7.61
N ALA A 100 10.41 -0.85 7.18
CA ALA A 100 9.27 -1.71 7.43
C ALA A 100 9.53 -3.17 7.00
N THR A 101 9.19 -4.09 7.89
CA THR A 101 9.25 -5.53 7.64
C THR A 101 7.84 -6.03 7.32
N PHE A 102 7.75 -7.02 6.43
CA PHE A 102 6.51 -7.71 6.11
C PHE A 102 6.63 -9.10 6.73
N GLU A 103 5.98 -9.30 7.87
CA GLU A 103 6.12 -10.54 8.64
C GLU A 103 5.21 -11.65 8.13
N ARG A 104 4.19 -11.28 7.34
CA ARG A 104 3.19 -12.21 6.82
C ARG A 104 3.22 -12.25 5.29
N LEU A 105 3.05 -13.46 4.78
CA LEU A 105 2.90 -13.74 3.35
C LEU A 105 1.53 -14.37 3.11
N PRO A 106 0.50 -13.59 2.73
CA PRO A 106 -0.81 -14.14 2.44
C PRO A 106 -0.76 -14.97 1.17
N LEU A 107 -1.34 -16.17 1.21
CA LEU A 107 -1.36 -17.13 0.10
C LEU A 107 -2.74 -17.77 -0.02
N TRP A 108 -3.22 -17.95 -1.25
CA TRP A 108 -4.41 -18.76 -1.53
C TRP A 108 -3.99 -20.18 -1.83
N MET A 109 -4.46 -21.13 -1.03
CA MET A 109 -4.24 -22.56 -1.26
C MET A 109 -5.48 -23.15 -1.93
N SER A 110 -5.28 -23.78 -3.08
CA SER A 110 -6.29 -24.66 -3.67
C SER A 110 -5.87 -26.08 -3.39
N PHE A 111 -6.68 -26.81 -2.65
CA PHE A 111 -6.55 -28.26 -2.56
C PHE A 111 -7.20 -28.85 -3.82
N ARG A 112 -6.44 -29.68 -4.53
CA ARG A 112 -6.94 -30.48 -5.66
C ARG A 112 -7.04 -31.93 -5.22
#